data_AF-A0A8H8DJJ2-F1
#
_entry.id   AF-A0A8H8DJJ2-F1
#
_cell.length_a   1.000
_cell.length_b   1.000
_cell.length_c   1.000
_cell.angle_alpha   90.00
_cell.angle_beta   90.00
_cell.angle_gamma   90.00
#
_symmetry.space_group_name_H-M   'P 1'
#
loop_
_entity.id
_entity.type
_entity.pdbx_description
1 polymer ?
#
loop_
_entity_poly.entity_id
_entity_poly.type
_entity_poly.pdbx_seq_one_letter_code
_entity_poly.pdbx_strand_id
1 'polypeptide(L)'
;TVASSALVKTAIYGRDANWGRVLCAVGYTPGVRGLVDPSRVSLSLWNPDGLTSFEEAHPLSLLEEGEPRLFDEEAASRILQEEDIGLTINLGDSGGKNATVWTCDLSHEYVSINGSYR
;
A
#
# COMPACT_ATOMS: atom_id res chain seq x y z
N THR A 1 -9.96 5.02 3.90
CA THR A 1 -9.55 5.93 2.83
C THR A 1 -8.56 5.32 1.86
N VAL A 2 -7.42 4.81 2.32
CA VAL A 2 -6.40 4.22 1.42
C VAL A 2 -6.97 3.06 0.59
N ALA A 3 -7.63 2.10 1.24
CA ALA A 3 -8.25 0.96 0.59
C ALA A 3 -9.31 1.32 -0.48
N SER A 4 -9.93 2.50 -0.36
CA SER A 4 -10.95 2.99 -1.31
C SER A 4 -10.38 3.91 -2.39
N SER A 5 -9.08 4.20 -2.37
CA SER A 5 -8.44 5.11 -3.33
C SER A 5 -8.28 4.43 -4.69
N ALA A 6 -8.95 4.95 -5.72
CA ALA A 6 -8.81 4.42 -7.09
C ALA A 6 -7.36 4.46 -7.59
N LEU A 7 -6.59 5.48 -7.20
CA LEU A 7 -5.17 5.59 -7.57
C LEU A 7 -4.32 4.51 -6.89
N VAL A 8 -4.59 4.20 -5.63
CA VAL A 8 -3.88 3.10 -4.94
C VAL A 8 -4.27 1.77 -5.58
N LYS A 9 -5.57 1.51 -5.74
CA LYS A 9 -6.07 0.26 -6.33
C LYS A 9 -5.55 0.01 -7.76
N THR A 10 -5.44 1.05 -8.58
CA THR A 10 -4.86 0.94 -9.93
C THR A 10 -3.34 0.81 -9.93
N ALA A 11 -2.63 1.36 -8.94
CA ALA A 11 -1.19 1.13 -8.80
C ALA A 11 -0.91 -0.34 -8.44
N ILE A 12 -1.70 -0.91 -7.53
CA ILE A 12 -1.62 -2.35 -7.21
C ILE A 12 -1.93 -3.20 -8.44
N TYR A 13 -3.00 -2.90 -9.19
CA TYR A 13 -3.30 -3.60 -10.46
C TYR A 13 -2.14 -3.51 -11.46
N GLY A 14 -1.56 -2.32 -11.60
CA GLY A 14 -0.42 -2.06 -12.48
C GLY A 14 0.92 -2.59 -11.96
N ARG A 15 0.94 -3.24 -10.78
CA ARG A 15 2.15 -3.72 -10.11
C ARG A 15 3.21 -2.62 -9.93
N ASP A 16 2.73 -1.42 -9.61
CA ASP A 16 3.54 -0.23 -9.35
C ASP A 16 3.62 0.02 -7.85
N ALA A 17 4.83 0.01 -7.27
CA ALA A 17 5.11 0.26 -5.86
C ALA A 17 4.99 1.76 -5.50
N ASN A 18 3.85 2.36 -5.85
CA ASN A 18 3.63 3.80 -5.81
C ASN A 18 3.24 4.30 -4.41
N TRP A 19 4.24 4.41 -3.53
CA TRP A 19 4.07 4.93 -2.18
C TRP A 19 3.48 6.34 -2.13
N GLY A 20 3.74 7.17 -3.16
CA GLY A 20 3.21 8.54 -3.23
C GLY A 20 1.68 8.59 -3.29
N ARG A 21 1.05 7.66 -4.03
CA ARG A 21 -0.42 7.53 -4.06
C ARG A 21 -0.99 7.09 -2.72
N VAL A 22 -0.27 6.26 -1.97
CA VAL A 22 -0.65 5.84 -0.62
C VAL A 22 -0.59 7.01 0.35
N LEU A 23 0.52 7.75 0.38
CA LEU A 23 0.67 8.95 1.22
C LEU A 23 -0.37 10.02 0.92
N CYS A 24 -0.66 10.26 -0.36
CA CYS A 24 -1.72 11.17 -0.76
C CYS A 24 -3.08 10.75 -0.15
N ALA A 25 -3.40 9.45 -0.21
CA ALA A 25 -4.63 8.90 0.37
C ALA A 25 -4.69 8.96 1.90
N VAL A 26 -3.56 8.81 2.58
CA VAL A 26 -3.47 9.09 4.01
C VAL A 26 -3.77 10.58 4.26
N GLY A 27 -3.08 11.48 3.55
CA GLY A 27 -3.15 12.92 3.77
C GLY A 27 -4.51 13.57 3.51
N TYR A 28 -5.30 13.06 2.57
CA TYR A 28 -6.66 13.58 2.33
C TYR A 28 -7.75 12.92 3.21
N THR A 29 -7.40 12.01 4.12
CA THR A 29 -8.39 11.35 4.98
C THR A 29 -9.14 12.39 5.84
N PRO A 30 -10.48 12.38 5.88
CA PRO A 30 -11.23 13.30 6.72
C PRO A 30 -10.81 13.22 8.19
N GLY A 31 -10.51 14.36 8.80
CA GLY A 31 -10.19 14.46 10.22
C GLY A 31 -8.73 14.18 10.61
N VAL A 32 -7.81 13.87 9.67
CA VAL A 32 -6.41 13.56 10.02
C VAL A 32 -5.49 14.78 10.11
N ARG A 33 -5.95 15.96 9.66
CA ARG A 33 -5.14 17.18 9.63
C ARG A 33 -4.70 17.56 11.04
N GLY A 34 -3.39 17.63 11.27
CA GLY A 34 -2.81 17.91 12.58
C GLY A 34 -2.75 16.71 13.54
N LEU A 35 -3.26 15.54 13.14
CA LEU A 35 -3.13 14.28 13.88
C LEU A 35 -2.04 13.37 13.31
N VAL A 36 -1.83 13.43 11.99
CA VAL A 36 -0.77 12.68 11.29
C VAL A 36 0.35 13.64 10.93
N ASP A 37 1.56 13.30 11.37
CA ASP A 37 2.80 13.98 10.99
C ASP A 37 3.44 13.24 9.80
N PRO A 38 3.50 13.84 8.60
CA PRO A 38 4.07 13.19 7.43
C PRO A 38 5.53 12.74 7.62
N SER A 39 6.30 13.43 8.45
CA SER A 39 7.71 13.12 8.73
C SER A 39 7.90 11.89 9.63
N ARG A 40 6.80 11.27 10.07
CA ARG A 40 6.82 10.08 10.93
C ARG A 40 6.13 8.89 10.29
N VAL A 41 5.63 9.06 9.05
CA VAL A 41 4.93 8.00 8.34
C VAL A 41 5.96 7.07 7.70
N SER A 42 5.76 5.77 7.89
CA SER A 42 6.51 4.72 7.19
C SER A 42 5.56 3.80 6.44
N LEU A 43 6.00 3.29 5.29
CA LEU A 43 5.23 2.40 4.42
C LEU A 43 6.07 1.19 4.06
N SER A 44 5.51 0.00 4.25
CA SER A 44 6.13 -1.24 3.79
C SER A 44 5.17 -2.14 3.02
N LEU A 45 5.76 -2.88 2.09
CA LEU A 45 5.11 -3.87 1.24
C LEU A 45 5.63 -5.26 1.61
N TRP A 46 4.76 -6.25 1.70
CA TRP A 46 5.15 -7.60 2.11
C TRP A 46 4.21 -8.66 1.55
N ASN A 47 4.65 -9.91 1.53
CA ASN A 47 3.83 -11.06 1.13
C ASN A 47 3.18 -11.71 2.38
N PRO A 48 1.84 -11.78 2.48
CA PRO A 48 1.13 -12.43 3.59
C PRO A 48 1.41 -13.91 3.77
N ASP A 49 1.65 -14.64 2.68
CA ASP A 49 1.81 -16.10 2.67
C ASP A 49 3.28 -16.55 2.83
N GLY A 50 4.23 -15.61 2.83
CA GLY A 50 5.66 -15.89 3.06
C GLY A 50 6.32 -16.76 1.98
N LEU A 51 5.70 -16.91 0.80
CA LEU A 51 6.10 -17.90 -0.22
C LEU A 51 7.26 -17.49 -1.13
N THR A 52 7.80 -16.28 -1.02
CA THR A 52 9.05 -15.92 -1.71
C THR A 52 10.29 -16.29 -0.89
N SER A 53 10.61 -17.57 -0.91
CA SER A 53 11.96 -18.15 -0.95
C SER A 53 13.14 -17.33 -0.37
N PHE A 54 13.55 -17.75 0.83
CA PHE A 54 14.95 -17.99 1.26
C PHE A 54 15.97 -16.85 1.42
N GLU A 55 15.60 -15.60 1.72
CA GLU A 55 16.54 -14.71 2.43
C GLU A 55 15.92 -13.52 3.17
N GLU A 56 14.73 -13.04 2.81
CA GLU A 56 14.15 -11.84 3.46
C GLU A 56 12.65 -12.01 3.76
N ALA A 57 12.34 -12.59 4.92
CA ALA A 57 11.00 -12.54 5.53
C ALA A 57 10.70 -11.15 6.14
N HIS A 58 11.27 -10.09 5.56
CA HIS A 58 11.17 -8.73 6.08
C HIS A 58 10.30 -7.89 5.13
N PRO A 59 9.41 -7.04 5.68
CA PRO A 59 8.66 -6.10 4.86
C PRO A 59 9.61 -5.19 4.08
N LEU A 60 9.39 -5.08 2.77
CA LEU A 60 10.12 -4.16 1.90
C LEU A 60 9.70 -2.73 2.23
N SER A 61 10.63 -1.95 2.75
CA SER A 61 10.38 -0.58 3.16
C SER A 61 10.41 0.36 1.95
N LEU A 62 9.29 1.01 1.65
CA LEU A 62 9.17 1.96 0.54
C LEU A 62 9.42 3.41 1.00
N LEU A 63 9.05 3.70 2.25
CA LEU A 63 9.14 5.02 2.87
C LEU A 63 9.42 4.84 4.35
N GLU A 64 10.37 5.59 4.90
CA GLU A 64 10.67 5.61 6.34
C GLU A 64 10.72 7.04 6.84
N GLU A 65 9.95 7.32 7.89
CA GLU A 65 9.93 8.64 8.55
C GLU A 65 9.74 9.79 7.54
N GLY A 66 8.80 9.61 6.62
CA GLY A 66 8.46 10.58 5.58
C GLY A 66 9.46 10.67 4.41
N GLU A 67 10.56 9.94 4.45
CA GLU A 67 11.60 9.95 3.42
C GLU A 67 11.53 8.68 2.54
N PRO A 68 11.63 8.80 1.20
CA PRO A 68 11.64 7.65 0.31
C PRO A 68 12.92 6.84 0.52
N ARG A 69 12.77 5.51 0.59
CA ARG A 69 13.92 4.61 0.63
C ARG A 69 14.31 4.18 -0.77
N LEU A 70 15.61 3.96 -0.98
CA LEU A 70 16.07 3.16 -2.10
C LEU A 70 15.74 1.70 -1.75
N PHE A 71 14.86 1.08 -2.52
CA PHE A 71 14.46 -0.31 -2.38
C PHE A 71 14.74 -1.08 -3.66
N ASP A 72 14.85 -2.40 -3.56
CA ASP A 72 14.99 -3.28 -4.71
C ASP A 72 13.65 -3.34 -5.48
N GLU A 73 13.63 -2.75 -6.67
CA GLU A 73 12.45 -2.77 -7.56
C GLU A 73 12.10 -4.18 -8.02
N GLU A 74 13.07 -5.09 -8.14
CA GLU A 74 12.81 -6.49 -8.48
C GLU A 74 12.14 -7.22 -7.31
N ALA A 75 12.55 -6.95 -6.08
CA ALA A 75 11.85 -7.45 -4.88
C ALA A 75 10.43 -6.89 -4.79
N ALA A 76 10.24 -5.59 -5.02
CA ALA A 76 8.91 -4.98 -5.05
C ALA A 76 8.01 -5.61 -6.11
N SER A 77 8.55 -5.78 -7.33
CA SER A 77 7.86 -6.41 -8.45
C SER A 77 7.47 -7.86 -8.15
N ARG A 78 8.34 -8.64 -7.49
CA ARG A 78 8.03 -10.01 -7.04
C ARG A 78 6.84 -10.01 -6.09
N ILE A 79 6.86 -9.17 -5.05
CA ILE A 79 5.74 -9.08 -4.10
C ILE A 79 4.44 -8.67 -4.80
N LEU A 80 4.49 -7.69 -5.70
CA LEU A 80 3.31 -7.19 -6.43
C LEU A 80 2.76 -8.17 -7.48
N GLN A 81 3.49 -9.25 -7.80
CA GLN A 81 3.02 -10.31 -8.70
C GLN A 81 2.21 -11.39 -7.97
N GLU A 82 2.30 -11.45 -6.65
CA GLU A 82 1.57 -12.40 -5.81
C GLU A 82 0.06 -12.10 -5.81
N GLU A 83 -0.73 -13.11 -5.47
CA GLU A 83 -2.18 -12.98 -5.33
C GLU A 83 -2.54 -12.09 -4.14
N ASP A 84 -1.91 -12.36 -2.99
CA ASP A 84 -2.11 -11.61 -1.76
C ASP A 84 -0.92 -10.67 -1.48
N ILE A 85 -1.24 -9.41 -1.19
CA ILE A 85 -0.26 -8.34 -0.97
C ILE A 85 -0.57 -7.64 0.36
N GLY A 86 0.43 -7.56 1.23
CA GLY A 86 0.41 -6.81 2.47
C GLY A 86 0.94 -5.39 2.28
N LEU A 87 0.17 -4.39 2.71
CA LEU A 87 0.58 -2.99 2.77
C LEU A 87 0.43 -2.45 4.19
N THR A 88 1.56 -2.13 4.83
CA THR A 88 1.58 -1.63 6.21
C THR A 88 1.90 -0.15 6.22
N ILE A 89 0.99 0.66 6.77
CA ILE A 89 1.18 2.10 6.98
C ILE A 89 1.37 2.33 8.49
N ASN A 90 2.57 2.70 8.89
CA ASN A 90 2.82 3.19 10.24
C ASN A 90 2.69 4.71 10.24
N LEU A 91 1.77 5.25 11.06
CA LEU A 91 1.55 6.70 11.16
C LEU A 91 2.52 7.39 12.13
N GLY A 92 3.42 6.64 12.75
CA GLY A 92 4.37 7.14 13.73
C GLY A 92 3.72 7.47 15.08
N ASP A 93 2.45 7.14 15.32
CA ASP A 93 1.85 7.38 16.64
C ASP A 93 2.42 6.40 17.68
N SER A 94 2.61 6.89 18.92
CA SER A 94 2.98 6.06 20.08
C SER A 94 1.77 5.45 20.77
N GLY A 95 0.58 5.59 20.17
CA GLY A 95 -0.71 5.22 20.75
C GLY A 95 -1.03 3.73 20.62
N GLY A 96 -0.23 2.99 19.84
CA GLY A 96 -0.33 1.52 19.73
C GLY A 96 -1.63 1.03 19.09
N LYS A 97 -2.36 1.91 18.42
CA LYS A 97 -3.62 1.56 17.74
C LYS A 97 -3.31 1.01 16.37
N ASN A 98 -4.01 -0.06 16.00
CA ASN A 98 -3.93 -0.66 14.67
C ASN A 98 -5.32 -0.94 14.13
N ALA A 99 -5.42 -1.03 12.81
CA ALA A 99 -6.62 -1.45 12.11
C ALA A 99 -6.19 -2.12 10.79
N THR A 100 -6.88 -3.20 10.43
CA THR A 100 -6.66 -3.91 9.16
C THR A 100 -7.90 -3.76 8.29
N VAL A 101 -7.68 -3.47 7.01
CA VAL A 101 -8.75 -3.35 6.02
C VAL A 101 -8.37 -4.18 4.81
N TRP A 102 -9.27 -5.06 4.39
CA TRP A 102 -9.13 -5.87 3.18
C TRP A 102 -9.75 -5.14 1.99
N THR A 103 -9.05 -5.19 0.86
CA THR A 103 -9.53 -4.67 -0.43
C THR A 103 -8.83 -5.43 -1.55
N CYS A 104 -9.36 -5.33 -2.76
CA CYS A 104 -8.68 -5.72 -3.99
C CYS A 104 -8.09 -4.50 -4.71
N ASP A 105 -7.51 -4.74 -5.88
CA ASP A 105 -7.09 -3.77 -6.88
C ASP A 105 -8.30 -3.18 -7.65
N LEU A 106 -8.03 -2.41 -8.71
CA LEU A 106 -9.05 -1.88 -9.63
C LEU A 106 -8.61 -2.16 -11.07
N SER A 107 -9.09 -3.29 -11.60
CA SER A 107 -8.71 -3.81 -12.90
C SER A 107 -9.61 -3.33 -14.04
N HIS A 108 -9.19 -3.59 -15.29
CA HIS A 108 -10.06 -3.41 -16.45
C HIS A 108 -11.32 -4.29 -16.39
N GLU A 109 -11.21 -5.49 -15.84
CA GLU A 109 -12.33 -6.43 -15.75
C GLU A 109 -13.43 -5.91 -14.81
N TYR A 110 -13.07 -5.26 -13.71
CA TYR A 110 -14.04 -4.58 -12.84
C TYR A 110 -14.90 -3.58 -13.63
N VAL A 111 -14.29 -2.79 -14.50
CA VAL A 111 -14.99 -1.81 -15.34
C VAL A 111 -15.83 -2.51 -16.41
N SER A 112 -15.31 -3.54 -17.08
CA SER A 112 -16.04 -4.30 -18.11
C SER A 112 -17.30 -4.99 -17.54
N ILE A 113 -17.17 -5.63 -16.38
CA ILE A 113 -18.30 -6.27 -15.69
C ILE A 113 -19.34 -5.23 -15.32
N ASN A 114 -18.95 -4.12 -14.68
CA ASN A 114 -19.90 -3.15 -14.14
C ASN A 114 -20.43 -2.13 -15.16
N GLY A 115 -19.70 -1.87 -16.24
CA GLY A 115 -20.08 -0.92 -17.28
C GLY A 115 -20.99 -1.50 -18.36
N SER A 116 -21.19 -2.83 -18.37
CA SER A 116 -22.06 -3.52 -19.33
C SER A 116 -23.48 -3.76 -18.84
N TYR A 117 -23.77 -3.46 -17.56
CA TYR A 117 -25.13 -3.51 -17.02
C TYR A 117 -26.00 -2.37 -17.62
N ARG A 118 -27.31 -2.62 -17.74
CA ARG A 118 -28.32 -1.66 -18.20
C ARG A 118 -29.07 -1.05 -17.03
#